data_AF-A0A525NNN5-F1
#
_entry.id   AF-A0A525NNN5-F1
#
_cell.length_a   1.000
_cell.length_b   1.000
_cell.length_c   1.000
_cell.angle_alpha   90.00
_cell.angle_beta   90.00
_cell.angle_gamma   90.00
#
_symmetry.space_group_name_H-M   'P 1'
#
loop_
_entity.id
_entity.type
_entity.pdbx_description
1 polymer ?
#
loop_
_entity_poly.entity_id
_entity_poly.type
_entity_poly.pdbx_seq_one_letter_code
_entity_poly.pdbx_strand_id
1 'polypeptide(L)'
;MTARDVNYLCWMILMPPDAIPAASTRAMAPRAGLLTSAVVTLTAILGLHLLVLPSAMGALASVTLFVLGVGFLWRQLPHHYPHPRFGLCNAVTLLRAGLGTTLLTPLLAPGWSDDVLNGWGVALVAATALSLDGVDGFLARRSGLSSQFGARFDMEVDAALALLLSLLALADGSVGPVVAVVGA
;
A
#
# COMPACT_ATOMS: atom_id res chain seq x y z
N MET A 1 -2.71 13.20 56.30
CA MET A 1 -3.19 11.93 55.72
C MET A 1 -4.63 12.14 55.27
N THR A 2 -4.80 12.48 53.99
CA THR A 2 -6.07 12.95 53.41
C THR A 2 -6.74 11.82 52.65
N ALA A 3 -7.91 11.38 53.11
CA ALA A 3 -9.12 10.83 52.44
C ALA A 3 -9.08 10.07 51.08
N ARG A 4 -7.94 9.84 50.43
CA ARG A 4 -7.84 9.23 49.09
C ARG A 4 -7.60 7.72 49.09
N ASP A 5 -7.13 7.15 50.19
CA ASP A 5 -6.71 5.73 50.20
C ASP A 5 -7.85 4.74 50.49
N VAL A 6 -9.01 5.21 50.96
CA VAL A 6 -10.14 4.33 51.33
C VAL A 6 -10.97 3.89 50.11
N ASN A 7 -10.82 4.55 48.95
CA ASN A 7 -11.68 4.27 47.80
C ASN A 7 -11.22 3.11 46.91
N TYR A 8 -9.94 2.72 46.89
CA TYR A 8 -9.46 1.71 45.93
C TYR A 8 -10.06 0.31 46.16
N LEU A 9 -10.33 -0.06 47.42
CA LEU A 9 -10.90 -1.37 47.75
C LEU A 9 -12.41 -1.46 47.45
N CYS A 10 -13.13 -0.34 47.44
CA CYS A 10 -14.56 -0.32 47.13
C CYS A 10 -14.83 -0.40 45.61
N TRP A 11 -13.88 0.07 44.79
CA TRP A 11 -13.97 0.02 43.33
C TRP A 11 -13.87 -1.39 42.73
N MET A 12 -13.26 -2.35 43.43
CA MET A 12 -13.01 -3.69 42.88
C MET A 12 -14.21 -4.66 43.02
N ILE A 13 -15.25 -4.27 43.78
CA ILE A 13 -16.41 -5.13 44.07
C ILE A 13 -17.66 -4.70 43.26
N LEU A 14 -17.66 -3.49 42.67
CA LEU A 14 -18.81 -2.90 41.96
C LEU A 14 -18.66 -2.85 40.43
N MET A 15 -17.72 -3.59 39.84
CA MET A 15 -17.56 -3.61 38.39
C MET A 15 -18.57 -4.59 37.76
N PRO A 16 -19.58 -4.13 37.00
CA PRO A 16 -20.46 -5.03 36.27
C PRO A 16 -19.63 -5.81 35.23
N PRO A 17 -20.00 -7.08 34.93
CA PRO A 17 -19.28 -7.93 33.96
C PRO A 17 -19.25 -7.36 32.54
N ASP A 18 -19.97 -6.28 32.27
CA ASP A 18 -20.14 -5.64 30.96
C ASP A 18 -19.04 -4.59 30.67
N ALA A 19 -18.15 -4.32 31.63
CA ALA A 19 -17.10 -3.32 31.51
C ALA A 19 -15.79 -3.87 30.90
N ILE A 20 -15.88 -4.76 29.91
CA ILE A 20 -14.73 -5.00 29.01
C ILE A 20 -14.68 -3.82 28.03
N PRO A 21 -13.65 -2.95 28.07
CA PRO A 21 -13.67 -1.72 27.29
C PRO A 21 -13.64 -2.02 25.80
N ALA A 22 -14.58 -1.42 25.06
CA ALA A 22 -14.65 -1.36 23.59
C ALA A 22 -13.45 -0.65 22.91
N ALA A 23 -12.31 -0.54 23.61
CA ALA A 23 -11.08 0.08 23.15
C ALA A 23 -10.28 -0.86 22.22
N SER A 24 -10.37 -2.18 22.39
CA SER A 24 -9.68 -3.15 21.53
C SER A 24 -10.31 -3.26 20.12
N THR A 25 -11.62 -3.11 20.02
CA THR A 25 -12.36 -3.22 18.75
C THR A 25 -12.15 -2.03 17.81
N ARG A 26 -11.90 -0.82 18.34
CA ARG A 26 -11.58 0.37 17.52
C ARG A 26 -10.20 0.31 16.86
N ALA A 27 -9.21 -0.33 17.51
CA ALA A 27 -7.85 -0.44 16.97
C ALA A 27 -7.70 -1.55 15.91
N MET A 28 -8.57 -2.57 15.92
CA MET A 28 -8.52 -3.71 14.99
C MET A 28 -9.17 -3.43 13.63
N ALA A 29 -10.19 -2.56 13.58
CA ALA A 29 -11.00 -2.37 12.38
C ALA A 29 -10.24 -1.80 11.14
N PRO A 30 -9.27 -0.87 11.29
CA PRO A 30 -8.45 -0.43 10.15
C PRO A 30 -7.47 -1.51 9.66
N ARG A 31 -6.94 -2.33 10.57
CA ARG A 31 -6.00 -3.42 10.25
C ARG A 31 -6.65 -4.54 9.45
N ALA A 32 -7.90 -4.88 9.76
CA ALA A 32 -8.67 -5.84 8.97
C ALA A 32 -8.83 -5.39 7.51
N GLY A 33 -9.18 -4.12 7.29
CA GLY A 33 -9.30 -3.55 5.94
C GLY A 33 -7.97 -3.51 5.19
N LEU A 34 -6.86 -3.21 5.87
CA LEU A 34 -5.52 -3.31 5.31
C LEU A 34 -5.19 -4.75 4.89
N LEU A 35 -5.47 -5.75 5.73
CA LEU A 35 -5.22 -7.16 5.40
C LEU A 35 -6.02 -7.61 4.19
N THR A 36 -7.32 -7.30 4.14
CA THR A 36 -8.16 -7.66 2.98
C THR A 36 -7.61 -7.03 1.69
N SER A 37 -7.25 -5.75 1.74
CA SER A 37 -6.67 -5.04 0.59
C SER A 37 -5.31 -5.61 0.19
N ALA A 38 -4.49 -5.99 1.18
CA ALA A 38 -3.17 -6.59 0.96
C ALA A 38 -3.27 -7.98 0.33
N VAL A 39 -4.22 -8.81 0.77
CA VAL A 39 -4.46 -10.14 0.17
C VAL A 39 -4.91 -9.99 -1.29
N VAL A 40 -5.89 -9.13 -1.56
CA VAL A 40 -6.37 -8.88 -2.93
C VAL A 40 -5.22 -8.40 -3.83
N THR A 41 -4.42 -7.45 -3.35
CA THR A 41 -3.28 -6.92 -4.09
C THR A 41 -2.20 -7.98 -4.30
N LEU A 42 -1.89 -8.80 -3.28
CA LEU A 42 -0.93 -9.89 -3.40
C LEU A 42 -1.39 -10.93 -4.43
N THR A 43 -2.69 -11.26 -4.44
CA THR A 43 -3.26 -12.15 -5.47
C THR A 43 -3.13 -11.55 -6.86
N ALA A 44 -3.34 -10.23 -7.01
CA ALA A 44 -3.14 -9.55 -8.29
C ALA A 44 -1.66 -9.57 -8.74
N ILE A 45 -0.72 -9.32 -7.83
CA ILE A 45 0.73 -9.41 -8.10
C ILE A 45 1.10 -10.82 -8.58
N LEU A 46 0.68 -11.85 -7.84
CA LEU A 46 0.96 -13.23 -8.21
C LEU A 46 0.31 -13.60 -9.55
N GLY A 47 -0.94 -13.21 -9.78
CA GLY A 47 -1.63 -13.42 -11.05
C GLY A 47 -0.91 -12.76 -12.23
N LEU A 48 -0.43 -11.52 -12.05
CA LEU A 48 0.35 -10.82 -13.07
C LEU A 48 1.65 -11.56 -13.39
N HIS A 49 2.39 -12.01 -12.38
CA HIS A 49 3.62 -12.77 -12.63
C HIS A 49 3.37 -14.15 -13.25
N LEU A 50 2.20 -14.75 -13.02
CA LEU A 50 1.86 -16.03 -13.64
C LEU A 50 1.41 -15.89 -15.10
N LEU A 51 0.76 -14.77 -15.45
CA LEU A 51 0.02 -14.65 -16.71
C LEU A 51 0.56 -13.59 -17.69
N VAL A 52 1.21 -12.54 -17.18
CA VAL A 52 1.58 -11.35 -17.96
C VAL A 52 3.07 -11.06 -17.89
N LEU A 53 3.65 -11.16 -16.68
CA LEU A 53 5.04 -10.81 -16.39
C LEU A 53 5.83 -12.01 -15.83
N PRO A 54 5.99 -13.11 -16.60
CA PRO A 54 6.60 -14.34 -16.10
C PRO A 54 8.07 -14.14 -15.74
N SER A 55 8.35 -14.12 -14.45
CA SER A 55 9.70 -14.04 -13.89
C SER A 55 9.69 -14.43 -12.41
N ALA A 56 10.43 -15.48 -12.04
CA ALA A 56 10.55 -15.87 -10.63
C ALA A 56 11.26 -14.80 -9.79
N MET A 57 12.31 -14.18 -10.35
CA MET A 57 13.05 -13.10 -9.70
C MET A 57 12.18 -11.85 -9.55
N GLY A 58 11.46 -11.47 -10.61
CA GLY A 58 10.51 -10.36 -10.58
C GLY A 58 9.40 -10.59 -9.55
N ALA A 59 8.83 -11.80 -9.50
CA ALA A 59 7.80 -12.18 -8.55
C ALA A 59 8.30 -12.08 -7.10
N LEU A 60 9.49 -12.62 -6.82
CA LEU A 60 10.09 -12.55 -5.50
C LEU A 60 10.31 -11.10 -5.07
N ALA A 61 10.95 -10.29 -5.92
CA ALA A 61 11.21 -8.88 -5.62
C ALA A 61 9.91 -8.10 -5.37
N SER A 62 8.89 -8.30 -6.21
CA SER A 62 7.61 -7.61 -6.13
C SER A 62 6.84 -7.96 -4.86
N VAL A 63 6.78 -9.25 -4.52
CA VAL A 63 6.15 -9.74 -3.30
C VAL A 63 6.91 -9.26 -2.08
N THR A 64 8.24 -9.36 -2.07
CA THR A 64 9.06 -8.89 -0.94
C THR A 64 8.86 -7.40 -0.69
N LEU A 65 8.97 -6.55 -1.72
CA LEU A 65 8.79 -5.11 -1.57
C LEU A 65 7.37 -4.77 -1.11
N PHE A 66 6.36 -5.42 -1.67
CA PHE A 66 4.97 -5.21 -1.28
C PHE A 66 4.71 -5.60 0.19
N VAL A 67 5.20 -6.76 0.62
CA VAL A 67 5.06 -7.24 2.01
C VAL A 67 5.79 -6.31 2.98
N LEU A 68 6.97 -5.81 2.63
CA LEU A 68 7.69 -4.81 3.44
C LEU A 68 6.88 -3.51 3.57
N GLY A 69 6.29 -3.02 2.47
CA GLY A 69 5.42 -1.85 2.47
C GLY A 69 4.18 -2.04 3.34
N VAL A 70 3.48 -3.18 3.23
CA VAL A 70 2.35 -3.53 4.09
C VAL A 70 2.78 -3.63 5.56
N GLY A 71 3.95 -4.22 5.84
CA GLY A 71 4.52 -4.29 7.18
C GLY A 71 4.81 -2.91 7.78
N PHE A 72 5.30 -1.97 6.97
CA PHE A 72 5.49 -0.58 7.38
C PHE A 72 4.15 0.09 7.69
N LEU A 73 3.16 -0.01 6.78
CA LEU A 73 1.81 0.52 6.98
C LEU A 73 1.16 -0.07 8.25
N TRP A 74 1.30 -1.37 8.48
CA TRP A 74 0.76 -2.06 9.66
C TRP A 74 1.26 -1.45 10.98
N ARG A 75 2.54 -1.03 11.02
CA ARG A 75 3.16 -0.39 12.19
C ARG A 75 2.72 1.07 12.34
N GLN A 76 2.53 1.79 11.23
CA GLN A 76 2.20 3.22 11.23
C GLN A 76 0.71 3.51 11.43
N LEU A 77 -0.17 2.61 10.96
CA LEU A 77 -1.62 2.79 10.98
C LEU A 77 -2.18 3.20 12.35
N PRO A 78 -1.84 2.53 13.48
CA PRO A 78 -2.41 2.87 14.79
C PRO A 78 -2.01 4.25 15.31
N HIS A 79 -0.92 4.81 14.80
CA HIS A 79 -0.36 6.07 15.29
C HIS A 79 -0.86 7.29 14.50
N HIS A 80 -1.17 7.12 13.21
CA HIS A 80 -1.39 8.24 12.30
C HIS A 80 -2.71 8.21 11.54
N TYR A 81 -3.46 7.10 11.59
CA TYR A 81 -4.70 6.96 10.81
C TYR A 81 -5.94 7.27 11.67
N PRO A 82 -6.68 8.35 11.37
CA PRO A 82 -7.75 8.85 12.25
C PRO A 82 -9.09 8.12 12.09
N HIS A 83 -9.24 7.28 11.05
CA HIS A 83 -10.52 6.69 10.68
C HIS A 83 -10.71 5.27 11.23
N PRO A 84 -11.95 4.88 11.61
CA PRO A 84 -12.24 3.56 12.19
C PRO A 84 -12.16 2.41 11.18
N ARG A 85 -12.01 2.69 9.89
CA ARG A 85 -11.93 1.69 8.81
C ARG A 85 -10.91 2.14 7.76
N PHE A 86 -10.23 1.17 7.17
CA PHE A 86 -9.37 1.43 6.02
C PHE A 86 -10.26 1.85 4.84
N GLY A 87 -10.11 3.08 4.37
CA GLY A 87 -10.94 3.64 3.30
C GLY A 87 -10.63 3.02 1.94
N LEU A 88 -11.62 3.00 1.05
CA LEU A 88 -11.46 2.49 -0.31
C LEU A 88 -10.34 3.19 -1.08
N CYS A 89 -10.16 4.49 -0.87
CA CYS A 89 -9.03 5.25 -1.43
C CYS A 89 -7.69 4.58 -1.10
N ASN A 90 -7.39 4.33 0.18
CA ASN A 90 -6.13 3.70 0.56
C ASN A 90 -6.00 2.25 0.05
N ALA A 91 -7.12 1.55 -0.16
CA ALA A 91 -7.11 0.20 -0.74
C ALA A 91 -6.71 0.23 -2.22
N VAL A 92 -7.20 1.20 -2.98
CA VAL A 92 -6.79 1.38 -4.38
C VAL A 92 -5.36 1.91 -4.47
N THR A 93 -4.94 2.81 -3.59
CA THR A 93 -3.55 3.26 -3.50
C THR A 93 -2.61 2.10 -3.17
N LEU A 94 -3.03 1.17 -2.29
CA LEU A 94 -2.26 -0.05 -2.01
C LEU A 94 -2.20 -0.99 -3.21
N LEU A 95 -3.31 -1.14 -3.95
CA LEU A 95 -3.32 -1.90 -5.20
C LEU A 95 -2.35 -1.27 -6.21
N ARG A 96 -2.37 0.06 -6.36
CA ARG A 96 -1.47 0.83 -7.23
C ARG A 96 -0.01 0.59 -6.85
N ALA A 97 0.31 0.67 -5.56
CA ALA A 97 1.64 0.35 -5.04
C ALA A 97 2.07 -1.08 -5.41
N GLY A 98 1.17 -2.06 -5.25
CA GLY A 98 1.44 -3.45 -5.61
C GLY A 98 1.64 -3.68 -7.11
N LEU A 99 0.83 -3.04 -7.97
CA LEU A 99 1.06 -3.07 -9.42
C LEU A 99 2.42 -2.45 -9.76
N GLY A 100 2.77 -1.34 -9.11
CA GLY A 100 4.07 -0.68 -9.26
C GLY A 100 5.24 -1.61 -8.96
N THR A 101 5.16 -2.45 -7.92
CA THR A 101 6.30 -3.35 -7.60
C THR A 101 6.57 -4.35 -8.70
N THR A 102 5.56 -4.79 -9.46
CA THR A 102 5.74 -5.72 -10.60
C THR A 102 6.59 -5.14 -11.74
N LEU A 103 6.68 -3.81 -11.82
CA LEU A 103 7.49 -3.09 -12.81
C LEU A 103 9.01 -3.25 -12.55
N LEU A 104 9.42 -3.82 -11.42
CA LEU A 104 10.81 -4.23 -11.17
C LEU A 104 11.27 -5.37 -12.08
N THR A 105 10.33 -6.14 -12.67
CA THR A 105 10.64 -7.34 -13.46
C THR A 105 11.67 -7.10 -14.57
N PRO A 106 11.43 -6.18 -15.54
CA PRO A 106 12.40 -5.91 -16.61
C PRO A 106 13.74 -5.37 -16.10
N LEU A 107 13.78 -4.72 -14.92
CA LEU A 107 15.03 -4.23 -14.33
C LEU A 107 15.88 -5.35 -13.71
N LEU A 108 15.24 -6.41 -13.23
CA LEU A 108 15.88 -7.49 -12.46
C LEU A 108 16.08 -8.78 -13.24
N ALA A 109 15.46 -8.91 -14.43
CA ALA A 109 15.55 -10.09 -15.28
C ALA A 109 16.18 -9.71 -16.64
N PRO A 110 17.51 -9.82 -16.79
CA PRO A 110 18.19 -9.56 -18.06
C PRO A 110 17.63 -10.43 -19.19
N GLY A 111 17.41 -9.84 -20.36
CA GLY A 111 16.82 -10.52 -21.54
C GLY A 111 15.31 -10.77 -21.45
N TRP A 112 14.66 -10.38 -20.35
CA TRP A 112 13.21 -10.53 -20.20
C TRP A 112 12.43 -9.64 -21.18
N SER A 113 12.97 -8.46 -21.50
CA SER A 113 12.39 -7.49 -22.44
C SER A 113 12.64 -7.82 -23.91
N ASP A 114 13.32 -8.92 -24.24
CA ASP A 114 13.60 -9.29 -25.64
C ASP A 114 12.32 -9.73 -26.40
N ASP A 115 11.29 -10.17 -25.68
CA ASP A 115 9.97 -10.47 -26.24
C ASP A 115 9.10 -9.20 -26.28
N VAL A 116 8.57 -8.85 -27.45
CA VAL A 116 7.72 -7.67 -27.63
C VAL A 116 6.44 -7.73 -26.80
N LEU A 117 5.90 -8.94 -26.55
CA LEU A 117 4.69 -9.13 -25.74
C LEU A 117 4.93 -8.73 -24.28
N ASN A 118 6.13 -9.00 -23.76
CA ASN A 118 6.54 -8.61 -22.42
C ASN A 118 6.58 -7.08 -22.27
N GLY A 119 7.07 -6.36 -23.29
CA GLY A 119 7.03 -4.89 -23.33
C GLY A 119 5.61 -4.31 -23.24
N TRP A 120 4.66 -4.88 -23.99
CA TRP A 120 3.25 -4.49 -23.90
C TRP A 120 2.62 -4.82 -22.55
N GLY A 121 3.02 -5.93 -21.92
CA GLY A 121 2.61 -6.28 -20.57
C GLY A 121 3.02 -5.20 -19.55
N VAL A 122 4.28 -4.76 -19.61
CA VAL A 122 4.79 -3.67 -18.76
C VAL A 122 4.02 -2.36 -19.01
N ALA A 123 3.82 -2.00 -20.27
CA ALA A 123 3.09 -0.78 -20.64
C ALA A 123 1.64 -0.80 -20.13
N LEU A 124 0.95 -1.95 -20.24
CA LEU A 124 -0.42 -2.11 -19.76
C LEU A 124 -0.51 -1.98 -18.24
N VAL A 125 0.42 -2.59 -17.50
CA VAL A 125 0.47 -2.50 -16.04
C VAL A 125 0.77 -1.07 -15.59
N ALA A 126 1.76 -0.41 -16.21
CA ALA A 126 2.09 0.98 -15.94
C ALA A 126 0.90 1.91 -16.21
N ALA A 127 0.25 1.77 -17.36
CA ALA A 127 -0.94 2.56 -17.71
C ALA A 127 -2.09 2.31 -16.74
N THR A 128 -2.29 1.07 -16.29
CA THR A 128 -3.31 0.72 -15.30
C THR A 128 -3.01 1.38 -13.95
N ALA A 129 -1.77 1.29 -13.47
CA ALA A 129 -1.35 1.92 -12.21
C ALA A 129 -1.54 3.45 -12.26
N LEU A 130 -1.12 4.10 -13.35
CA LEU A 130 -1.32 5.54 -13.55
C LEU A 130 -2.80 5.94 -13.67
N SER A 131 -3.63 5.09 -14.29
CA SER A 131 -5.06 5.38 -14.43
C SER A 131 -5.79 5.28 -13.09
N LEU A 132 -5.35 4.37 -12.22
CA LEU A 132 -5.92 4.22 -10.87
C LEU A 132 -5.65 5.45 -9.99
N ASP A 133 -4.57 6.18 -10.23
CA ASP A 133 -4.25 7.40 -9.48
C ASP A 133 -5.39 8.45 -9.52
N GLY A 134 -5.98 8.65 -10.70
CA GLY A 134 -7.11 9.56 -10.86
C GLY A 134 -8.40 9.09 -10.17
N VAL A 135 -8.58 7.78 -10.00
CA VAL A 135 -9.78 7.18 -9.38
C VAL A 135 -9.79 7.44 -7.88
N ASP A 136 -8.62 7.44 -7.23
CA ASP A 136 -8.45 7.59 -5.79
C ASP A 136 -8.82 9.00 -5.35
N GLY A 137 -8.36 10.01 -6.09
CA GLY A 137 -8.72 11.41 -5.87
C GLY A 137 -10.23 11.68 -6.04
N PHE A 138 -10.89 10.97 -6.96
CA PHE A 138 -12.35 11.04 -7.11
C PHE A 138 -13.08 10.38 -5.93
N LEU A 139 -12.64 9.20 -5.50
CA LEU A 139 -13.21 8.48 -4.36
C LEU A 139 -12.98 9.21 -3.03
N ALA A 140 -11.83 9.86 -2.83
CA ALA A 140 -11.54 10.66 -1.65
C ALA A 140 -12.51 11.84 -1.51
N ARG A 141 -12.80 12.55 -2.62
CA ARG A 141 -13.78 13.64 -2.65
C ARG A 141 -15.21 13.17 -2.36
N ARG A 142 -15.56 11.94 -2.75
CA ARG A 142 -16.93 11.40 -2.63
C ARG A 142 -17.20 10.69 -1.29
N SER A 143 -16.17 10.16 -0.64
CA SER A 143 -16.32 9.33 0.57
C SER A 143 -16.21 10.09 1.88
N GLY A 144 -15.74 11.35 1.87
CA GLY A 144 -15.54 12.15 3.09
C GLY A 144 -14.48 11.59 4.05
N LEU A 145 -13.73 10.56 3.63
CA LEU A 145 -12.67 9.89 4.39
C LEU A 145 -11.29 10.42 4.04
N SER A 146 -11.16 11.73 3.80
CA SER A 146 -9.86 12.37 3.60
C SER A 146 -9.06 12.33 4.91
N SER A 147 -7.78 11.95 4.83
CA SER A 147 -6.86 11.99 5.97
C SER A 147 -5.49 12.47 5.50
N GLN A 148 -4.74 13.15 6.37
CA GLN A 148 -3.35 13.52 6.07
C GLN A 148 -2.48 12.29 5.83
N PHE A 149 -2.74 11.19 6.54
CA PHE A 149 -2.04 9.93 6.32
C PHE A 149 -2.25 9.41 4.89
N GLY A 150 -3.50 9.32 4.44
CA GLY A 150 -3.84 8.86 3.09
C GLY A 150 -3.20 9.73 2.01
N ALA A 151 -3.20 11.06 2.19
CA ALA A 151 -2.56 11.99 1.25
C ALA A 151 -1.04 11.78 1.17
N ARG A 152 -0.36 11.51 2.30
CA ARG A 152 1.08 11.22 2.29
C ARG A 152 1.38 9.87 1.67
N PHE A 153 0.57 8.86 1.98
CA PHE A 153 0.71 7.53 1.38
C PHE A 153 0.56 7.58 -0.14
N ASP A 154 -0.43 8.31 -0.64
CA ASP A 154 -0.66 8.53 -2.07
C ASP A 154 0.54 9.20 -2.74
N MET A 155 1.03 10.31 -2.19
CA MET A 155 2.23 11.01 -2.69
C MET A 155 3.48 10.12 -2.70
N GLU A 156 3.68 9.30 -1.67
CA GLU A 156 4.82 8.37 -1.59
C GLU A 156 4.73 7.27 -2.67
N VAL A 157 3.54 6.73 -2.91
CA VAL A 157 3.29 5.74 -3.96
C VAL A 157 3.49 6.34 -5.35
N ASP A 158 3.05 7.58 -5.57
CA ASP A 158 3.26 8.29 -6.85
C ASP A 158 4.73 8.56 -7.12
N ALA A 159 5.47 9.04 -6.11
CA ALA A 159 6.91 9.25 -6.23
C ALA A 159 7.63 7.92 -6.55
N ALA A 160 7.29 6.84 -5.84
CA ALA A 160 7.87 5.53 -6.10
C ALA A 160 7.55 5.00 -7.52
N LEU A 161 6.31 5.20 -7.99
CA LEU A 161 5.91 4.83 -9.34
C LEU A 161 6.64 5.66 -10.40
N ALA A 162 6.73 6.98 -10.20
CA ALA A 162 7.46 7.87 -11.09
C ALA A 162 8.95 7.51 -11.16
N LEU A 163 9.57 7.17 -10.03
CA LEU A 163 10.95 6.69 -9.98
C LEU A 163 11.13 5.40 -10.79
N LEU A 164 10.26 4.41 -10.58
CA LEU A 164 10.33 3.13 -11.30
C LEU A 164 10.17 3.33 -12.80
N LEU A 165 9.19 4.13 -13.23
CA LEU A 165 9.00 4.44 -14.66
C LEU A 165 10.20 5.17 -15.24
N SER A 166 10.82 6.06 -14.47
CA SER A 166 12.04 6.78 -14.89
C SER A 166 13.23 5.84 -15.03
N LEU A 167 13.40 4.87 -14.12
CA LEU A 167 14.42 3.83 -14.20
C LEU A 167 14.22 2.90 -15.39
N LEU A 168 12.96 2.54 -15.69
CA LEU A 168 12.62 1.76 -16.88
C LEU A 168 12.98 2.50 -18.16
N ALA A 169 12.60 3.78 -18.26
CA ALA A 169 12.89 4.60 -19.41
C ALA A 169 14.42 4.79 -19.61
N LEU A 170 15.17 4.89 -18.51
CA LEU A 170 16.63 4.96 -18.53
C LEU A 170 17.26 3.62 -18.97
N ALA A 171 16.74 2.50 -18.47
CA ALA A 171 17.24 1.16 -18.81
C ALA A 171 17.00 0.79 -20.28
N ASP A 172 15.88 1.25 -20.85
CA ASP A 172 15.55 1.11 -22.27
C ASP A 172 16.46 1.95 -23.19
N GLY A 173 17.17 2.95 -22.64
CA GLY A 173 18.07 3.83 -23.40
C GLY A 173 17.33 4.90 -24.22
N SER A 174 16.01 4.96 -24.14
CA SER A 174 15.14 5.91 -24.84
C SER A 174 15.27 7.36 -24.34
N VAL A 175 15.82 7.57 -23.13
CA VAL A 175 15.98 8.89 -22.50
C VAL A 175 17.29 9.01 -21.73
N GLY A 176 17.80 10.25 -21.61
CA GLY A 176 19.02 10.54 -20.86
C GLY A 176 18.86 10.43 -19.33
N PRO A 177 19.98 10.38 -18.57
CA PRO A 177 19.97 10.16 -17.12
C PRO A 177 19.17 11.18 -16.29
N VAL A 178 18.94 12.37 -16.84
CA VAL A 178 18.19 13.46 -16.18
C VAL A 178 16.76 13.03 -15.83
N VAL A 179 16.16 12.08 -16.55
CA VAL A 179 14.80 11.59 -16.27
C VAL A 179 14.72 10.91 -14.90
N ALA A 180 15.78 10.25 -14.43
CA ALA A 180 15.81 9.65 -13.09
C ALA A 180 15.70 10.68 -11.96
N VAL A 181 16.08 11.95 -12.20
CA VAL A 181 15.96 13.04 -11.21
C VAL A 181 14.51 13.54 -11.10
N VAL A 182 13.67 13.34 -12.12
CA VAL A 182 12.26 13.77 -12.08
C VAL A 182 11.41 12.84 -11.20
N GLY A 183 11.80 11.58 -11.08
CA GLY A 183 11.12 10.59 -10.24
C GLY A 183 11.65 10.45 -8.80
N ALA A 184 12.79 11.06 -8.46
CA ALA A 184 13.46 10.95 -7.15
C ALA A 184 13.14 12.12 -6.22
#